data_AF-A0A359ICM0-F1
#
_entry.id   AF-A0A359ICM0-F1
#
_cell.length_a   1.000
_cell.length_b   1.000
_cell.length_c   1.000
_cell.angle_alpha   90.00
_cell.angle_beta   90.00
_cell.angle_gamma   90.00
#
_symmetry.space_group_name_H-M   'P 1'
#
loop_
_entity.id
_entity.type
_entity.pdbx_description
1 polymer ?
#
loop_
_entity_poly.entity_id
_entity_poly.type
_entity_poly.pdbx_seq_one_letter_code
_entity_poly.pdbx_strand_id
1 'polypeptide(L)'
;MKNPLFLCRKFIRQIQKSSVKKVSHLSRGLTLTSILTLTSCSLPQEIDSSKLPVSFTGDAKIEVGSPFVGVSFHHSAMIPQRVSFYYPVANSIDHSRDYWTRDTSYVADWTLKIGDRPLQIIGKEPAPFELTPASVSFIQEKENFHLKADYRFCQNKPAMILTIQIMNTSDKTEKFEFSTHFNTAIRTCHTFQPINRAASILEESTAYFHFQEDDAGHAVVFVANGGDRPIESTLSNP
;
A
#
# COMPACT_ATOMS: atom_id res chain seq x y z
N MET A 1 4.15 -2.78 26.50
CA MET A 1 2.92 -2.90 25.69
C MET A 1 3.39 -3.05 24.25
N LYS A 2 3.21 -4.23 23.66
CA LYS A 2 3.62 -4.49 22.27
C LYS A 2 2.37 -4.30 21.40
N ASN A 3 2.56 -3.89 20.16
CA ASN A 3 1.47 -3.71 19.20
C ASN A 3 1.24 -5.05 18.49
N PRO A 4 0.05 -5.32 17.93
CA PRO A 4 -0.14 -6.42 17.00
C PRO A 4 0.71 -6.15 15.75
N LEU A 5 1.51 -7.13 15.35
CA LEU A 5 2.49 -6.97 14.28
C LEU A 5 2.36 -8.08 13.25
N PHE A 6 2.57 -7.77 11.98
CA PHE A 6 2.64 -8.75 10.90
C PHE A 6 4.04 -8.78 10.30
N LEU A 7 4.73 -9.93 10.34
CA LEU A 7 6.05 -10.14 9.71
C LEU A 7 5.91 -11.10 8.53
N CYS A 8 6.40 -10.71 7.36
CA CYS A 8 6.42 -11.54 6.15
C CYS A 8 7.86 -11.67 5.62
N ARG A 9 8.43 -12.88 5.51
CA ARG A 9 9.79 -13.15 4.96
C ARG A 9 9.76 -13.87 3.61
N LYS A 10 10.69 -13.55 2.69
CA LYS A 10 10.74 -14.16 1.35
C LYS A 10 12.14 -14.66 0.90
N PHE A 11 12.18 -15.64 -0.02
CA PHE A 11 13.24 -16.00 -0.97
C PHE A 11 12.67 -15.80 -2.39
N ILE A 12 13.45 -15.25 -3.32
CA ILE A 12 13.02 -15.10 -4.73
C ILE A 12 13.90 -15.95 -5.65
N ARG A 13 13.26 -16.73 -6.52
CA ARG A 13 13.83 -17.31 -7.76
C ARG A 13 13.17 -16.60 -8.95
N GLN A 14 13.97 -16.16 -9.92
CA GLN A 14 13.56 -15.39 -11.11
C GLN A 14 12.55 -16.13 -12.00
N ILE A 15 11.65 -15.39 -12.66
CA ILE A 15 10.93 -15.83 -13.86
C ILE A 15 10.92 -14.71 -14.93
N GLN A 16 11.28 -15.11 -16.16
CA GLN A 16 11.30 -14.32 -17.39
C GLN A 16 9.90 -14.00 -17.93
N LYS A 17 9.85 -12.89 -18.68
CA LYS A 17 8.70 -12.36 -19.45
C LYS A 17 8.01 -13.42 -20.32
N SER A 18 6.68 -13.47 -20.26
CA SER A 18 5.86 -14.05 -21.34
C SER A 18 4.89 -13.00 -21.89
N SER A 19 4.69 -13.08 -23.20
CA SER A 19 4.04 -12.09 -24.06
C SER A 19 2.52 -12.32 -24.14
N VAL A 20 1.76 -11.23 -24.08
CA VAL A 20 0.30 -11.19 -24.18
C VAL A 20 -0.13 -11.37 -25.64
N LYS A 21 -1.07 -12.28 -25.90
CA LYS A 21 -1.83 -12.32 -27.16
C LYS A 21 -3.24 -11.74 -26.96
N LYS A 22 -3.56 -10.71 -27.76
CA LYS A 22 -4.92 -10.19 -27.99
C LYS A 22 -5.69 -11.12 -28.93
N VAL A 23 -7.00 -11.26 -28.71
CA VAL A 23 -7.97 -11.70 -29.73
C VAL A 23 -9.20 -10.78 -29.66
N SER A 24 -9.69 -10.43 -30.85
CA SER A 24 -10.69 -9.39 -31.16
C SER A 24 -12.07 -9.94 -31.53
N HIS A 25 -13.10 -9.15 -31.21
CA HIS A 25 -14.43 -8.90 -31.82
C HIS A 25 -15.18 -9.98 -32.65
N LEU A 26 -16.50 -10.13 -32.40
CA LEU A 26 -17.58 -9.68 -33.31
C LEU A 26 -19.04 -9.81 -32.75
N SER A 27 -19.73 -8.66 -32.68
CA SER A 27 -21.10 -8.28 -33.13
C SER A 27 -22.41 -9.08 -32.87
N ARG A 28 -23.45 -8.29 -32.45
CA ARG A 28 -24.74 -7.94 -33.12
C ARG A 28 -26.08 -8.36 -32.46
N GLY A 29 -27.01 -7.38 -32.39
CA GLY A 29 -28.46 -7.47 -32.12
C GLY A 29 -28.90 -6.38 -31.12
N LEU A 30 -29.23 -5.14 -31.50
CA LEU A 30 -30.39 -4.54 -32.22
C LEU A 30 -31.74 -4.53 -31.44
N THR A 31 -32.31 -3.31 -31.33
CA THR A 31 -33.67 -2.88 -30.90
C THR A 31 -33.99 -2.99 -29.39
N LEU A 32 -34.59 -2.01 -28.71
CA LEU A 32 -35.64 -1.06 -29.09
C LEU A 32 -35.57 0.22 -28.23
N THR A 33 -35.74 1.38 -28.87
CA THR A 33 -35.69 2.72 -28.29
C THR A 33 -36.99 3.07 -27.56
N SER A 34 -36.91 3.41 -26.28
CA SER A 34 -37.98 4.10 -25.54
C SER A 34 -37.41 5.42 -25.01
N ILE A 35 -37.96 6.53 -25.51
CA ILE A 35 -37.53 7.90 -25.23
C ILE A 35 -38.15 8.32 -23.89
N LEU A 36 -37.33 8.35 -22.83
CA LEU A 36 -37.60 9.10 -21.61
C LEU A 36 -36.51 10.17 -21.48
N THR A 37 -36.88 11.42 -21.71
CA THR A 37 -35.99 12.57 -21.67
C THR A 37 -35.95 13.20 -20.27
N LEU A 38 -34.71 13.40 -19.79
CA LEU A 38 -34.25 14.44 -18.85
C LEU A 38 -34.33 14.16 -17.34
N THR A 39 -33.56 13.18 -16.89
CA THR A 39 -32.59 13.45 -15.80
C THR A 39 -31.21 13.42 -16.43
N SER A 40 -30.65 14.60 -16.71
CA SER A 40 -29.22 14.75 -17.00
C SER A 40 -28.43 14.47 -15.72
N CYS A 41 -28.43 13.21 -15.27
CA CYS A 41 -27.26 12.67 -14.61
C CYS A 41 -26.19 12.71 -15.68
N SER A 42 -25.36 13.76 -15.67
CA SER A 42 -24.02 13.66 -16.21
C SER A 42 -23.48 12.33 -15.69
N LEU A 43 -23.22 11.38 -16.59
CA LEU A 43 -22.35 10.26 -16.28
C LEU A 43 -21.16 10.86 -15.54
N PRO A 44 -20.74 10.33 -14.39
CA PRO A 44 -19.51 10.76 -13.77
C PRO A 44 -18.46 10.70 -14.87
N GLN A 45 -17.99 11.87 -15.30
CA GLN A 45 -16.89 11.93 -16.23
C GLN A 45 -15.77 11.28 -15.44
N GLU A 46 -15.41 10.04 -15.78
CA GLU A 46 -14.22 9.41 -15.23
C GLU A 46 -13.07 10.33 -15.63
N ILE A 47 -12.68 11.21 -14.70
CA ILE A 47 -11.43 11.93 -14.78
C ILE A 47 -10.41 10.81 -14.74
N ASP A 48 -9.85 10.51 -15.90
CA ASP A 48 -8.74 9.59 -16.03
C ASP A 48 -7.58 10.18 -15.24
N SER A 49 -7.49 9.80 -13.97
CA SER A 49 -6.52 10.29 -13.01
C SER A 49 -5.08 9.98 -13.44
N SER A 50 -4.88 9.04 -14.37
CA SER A 50 -3.58 8.82 -14.99
C SER A 50 -3.06 10.00 -15.81
N LYS A 51 -3.90 11.01 -16.12
CA LYS A 51 -3.56 12.14 -17.00
C LYS A 51 -2.88 13.34 -16.33
N LEU A 52 -2.63 13.30 -15.03
CA LEU A 52 -1.94 14.39 -14.30
C LEU A 52 -0.73 13.88 -13.52
N PRO A 53 0.26 13.25 -14.17
CA PRO A 53 1.47 12.81 -13.48
C PRO A 53 2.33 14.01 -13.08
N VAL A 54 2.79 13.99 -11.84
CA VAL A 54 3.81 14.91 -11.30
C VAL A 54 5.01 14.07 -10.91
N SER A 55 6.14 14.28 -11.59
CA SER A 55 7.42 13.71 -11.20
C SER A 55 8.16 14.69 -10.29
N PHE A 56 8.69 14.21 -9.17
CA PHE A 56 9.43 15.04 -8.22
C PHE A 56 10.66 14.32 -7.69
N THR A 57 11.73 15.10 -7.46
CA THR A 57 12.96 14.66 -6.81
C THR A 57 13.37 15.70 -5.79
N GLY A 58 13.51 15.28 -4.54
CA GLY A 58 13.81 16.18 -3.41
C GLY A 58 13.09 15.71 -2.15
N ASP A 59 13.09 16.55 -1.11
CA ASP A 59 12.28 16.35 0.10
C ASP A 59 10.87 16.93 -0.13
N ALA A 60 9.85 16.07 0.00
CA ALA A 60 8.46 16.46 -0.09
C ALA A 60 7.60 15.78 0.98
N LYS A 61 6.46 16.41 1.26
CA LYS A 61 5.33 15.82 1.96
C LYS A 61 4.21 15.57 0.94
N ILE A 62 3.72 14.35 0.90
CA ILE A 62 2.74 13.88 -0.08
C ILE A 62 1.55 13.32 0.67
N GLU A 63 0.35 13.74 0.30
CA GLU A 63 -0.88 13.04 0.65
C GLU A 63 -1.58 12.62 -0.64
N VAL A 64 -1.89 11.33 -0.75
CA VAL A 64 -2.50 10.72 -1.94
C VAL A 64 -3.45 9.61 -1.53
N GLY A 65 -4.54 9.43 -2.26
CA GLY A 65 -5.57 8.48 -1.86
C GLY A 65 -6.71 8.33 -2.86
N SER A 66 -7.75 7.64 -2.41
CA SER A 66 -9.08 7.60 -3.01
C SER A 66 -10.10 8.15 -2.01
N PRO A 67 -11.41 8.18 -2.36
CA PRO A 67 -12.45 8.58 -1.41
C PRO A 67 -12.53 7.74 -0.13
N PHE A 68 -11.88 6.57 -0.08
CA PHE A 68 -12.00 5.63 1.04
C PHE A 68 -10.71 5.45 1.85
N VAL A 69 -9.55 5.56 1.21
CA VAL A 69 -8.25 5.34 1.84
C VAL A 69 -7.22 6.32 1.29
N GLY A 70 -6.36 6.84 2.16
CA GLY A 70 -5.25 7.70 1.77
C GLY A 70 -3.99 7.37 2.55
N VAL A 71 -2.86 7.86 2.08
CA VAL A 71 -1.57 7.71 2.74
C VAL A 71 -0.84 9.04 2.77
N SER A 72 -0.01 9.21 3.78
CA SER A 72 0.87 10.38 3.92
C SER A 72 2.31 9.93 3.95
N PHE A 73 3.13 10.52 3.09
CA PHE A 73 4.57 10.34 3.02
C PHE A 73 5.27 11.64 3.38
N HIS A 74 6.30 11.56 4.20
CA HIS A 74 7.18 12.65 4.58
C HIS A 74 8.61 12.32 4.14
N HIS A 75 9.41 13.34 3.84
CA HIS A 75 10.79 13.19 3.39
C HIS A 75 10.96 12.37 2.11
N SER A 76 9.91 12.32 1.28
CA SER A 76 9.86 11.47 0.09
C SER A 76 10.24 10.01 0.36
N ALA A 77 10.01 9.53 1.59
CA ALA A 77 10.26 8.14 1.96
C ALA A 77 9.26 7.22 1.26
N MET A 78 9.69 6.01 0.90
CA MET A 78 8.85 5.01 0.23
C MET A 78 7.85 4.34 1.19
N ILE A 79 8.08 4.44 2.50
CA ILE A 79 7.19 3.92 3.54
C ILE A 79 6.36 5.09 4.10
N PRO A 80 5.02 4.99 4.12
CA PRO A 80 4.19 6.08 4.62
C PRO A 80 4.29 6.20 6.15
N GLN A 81 4.12 7.41 6.63
CA GLN A 81 3.99 7.72 8.05
C GLN A 81 2.56 7.48 8.55
N ARG A 82 1.58 7.52 7.64
CA ARG A 82 0.16 7.31 7.96
C ARG A 82 -0.59 6.63 6.83
N VAL A 83 -1.50 5.72 7.21
CA VAL A 83 -2.60 5.25 6.35
C VAL A 83 -3.92 5.73 6.97
N SER A 84 -4.76 6.41 6.21
CA SER A 84 -6.06 6.92 6.65
C SER A 84 -7.19 6.18 5.97
N PHE A 85 -8.26 5.88 6.69
CA PHE A 85 -9.50 5.29 6.21
C PHE A 85 -10.64 6.27 6.51
N TYR A 86 -11.49 6.59 5.53
CA TYR A 86 -12.46 7.68 5.64
C TYR A 86 -13.90 7.23 5.87
N TYR A 87 -14.26 6.01 5.46
CA TYR A 87 -15.63 5.50 5.48
C TYR A 87 -15.67 4.01 5.86
N PRO A 88 -16.69 3.53 6.62
CA PRO A 88 -17.81 4.28 7.20
C PRO A 88 -17.45 5.09 8.46
N VAL A 89 -16.35 4.74 9.12
CA VAL A 89 -15.82 5.45 10.29
C VAL A 89 -14.37 5.82 10.03
N ALA A 90 -14.04 7.08 10.30
CA ALA A 90 -12.71 7.60 10.05
C ALA A 90 -11.70 7.07 11.06
N ASN A 91 -10.74 6.29 10.57
CA ASN A 91 -9.66 5.67 11.33
C ASN A 91 -8.33 5.91 10.62
N SER A 92 -7.23 5.73 11.33
CA SER A 92 -5.90 5.80 10.72
C SER A 92 -4.94 4.83 11.39
N ILE A 93 -3.99 4.31 10.63
CA ILE A 93 -2.77 3.71 11.16
C ILE A 93 -1.76 4.85 11.23
N ASP A 94 -1.56 5.38 12.44
CA ASP A 94 -0.66 6.49 12.74
C ASP A 94 -0.01 6.22 14.10
N HIS A 95 1.31 6.12 14.12
CA HIS A 95 2.09 5.81 15.32
C HIS A 95 2.80 7.04 15.91
N SER A 96 2.56 8.22 15.34
CA SER A 96 3.07 9.48 15.89
C SER A 96 2.48 9.73 17.26
N ARG A 97 3.28 10.30 18.18
CA ARG A 97 2.78 10.74 19.48
C ARG A 97 2.11 12.11 19.39
N ASP A 98 2.61 12.92 18.48
CA ASP A 98 2.22 14.30 18.26
C ASP A 98 2.50 14.70 16.81
N TYR A 99 2.14 15.94 16.47
CA TYR A 99 2.39 16.50 15.15
C TYR A 99 3.90 16.60 14.82
N TRP A 100 4.74 16.86 15.81
CA TRP A 100 6.16 17.16 15.64
C TRP A 100 7.00 15.92 15.32
N THR A 101 6.56 14.75 15.80
CA THR A 101 7.25 13.47 15.61
C THR A 101 6.69 12.65 14.46
N ARG A 102 5.67 13.17 13.77
CA ARG A 102 4.94 12.42 12.73
C ARG A 102 5.80 12.02 11.55
N ASP A 103 6.74 12.86 11.14
CA ASP A 103 7.68 12.56 10.06
C ASP A 103 8.64 11.40 10.36
N THR A 104 8.82 11.05 11.64
CA THR A 104 9.68 9.95 12.10
C THR A 104 8.94 8.63 12.39
N SER A 105 7.61 8.63 12.40
CA SER A 105 6.79 7.45 12.72
C SER A 105 6.26 6.76 11.46
N TYR A 106 6.81 5.59 11.12
CA TYR A 106 6.44 4.83 9.93
C TYR A 106 5.41 3.75 10.28
N VAL A 107 4.49 3.45 9.37
CA VAL A 107 3.50 2.36 9.55
C VAL A 107 4.12 0.96 9.37
N ALA A 108 5.29 0.90 8.76
CA ALA A 108 6.01 -0.33 8.50
C ALA A 108 7.52 -0.18 8.65
N ASP A 109 8.21 -1.30 8.80
CA ASP A 109 9.65 -1.41 8.58
C ASP A 109 9.92 -2.39 7.44
N TRP A 110 10.76 -1.99 6.49
CA TRP A 110 11.23 -2.87 5.42
C TRP A 110 12.69 -3.18 5.60
N THR A 111 13.03 -4.45 5.45
CA THR A 111 14.41 -4.93 5.51
C THR A 111 14.73 -5.81 4.32
N LEU A 112 15.99 -5.76 3.88
CA LEU A 112 16.48 -6.52 2.73
C LEU A 112 17.84 -7.13 3.06
N LYS A 113 17.98 -8.43 2.81
CA LYS A 113 19.26 -9.15 2.82
C LYS A 113 19.57 -9.66 1.42
N ILE A 114 20.81 -9.45 0.96
CA ILE A 114 21.27 -9.85 -0.37
C ILE A 114 22.48 -10.76 -0.21
N GLY A 115 22.36 -12.03 -0.58
CA GLY A 115 23.40 -13.04 -0.38
C GLY A 115 23.84 -13.13 1.09
N ASP A 116 25.15 -13.06 1.32
CA ASP A 116 25.76 -13.12 2.66
C ASP A 116 25.99 -11.73 3.28
N ARG A 117 25.50 -10.66 2.64
CA ARG A 117 25.66 -9.30 3.14
C ARG A 117 24.81 -9.08 4.40
N PRO A 118 25.17 -8.10 5.27
CA PRO A 118 24.34 -7.72 6.39
C PRO A 118 22.91 -7.31 5.98
N LEU A 119 21.95 -7.54 6.87
CA LEU A 119 20.58 -7.05 6.72
C LEU A 119 20.56 -5.52 6.68
N GLN A 120 19.85 -4.95 5.72
CA GLN A 120 19.73 -3.49 5.55
C GLN A 120 18.28 -3.06 5.76
N ILE A 121 18.07 -1.92 6.41
CA ILE A 121 16.77 -1.23 6.42
C ILE A 121 16.67 -0.43 5.13
N ILE A 122 15.52 -0.49 4.46
CA ILE A 122 15.28 0.18 3.18
C ILE A 122 13.96 0.96 3.19
N GLY A 123 13.81 1.92 2.28
CA GLY A 123 12.58 2.65 2.01
C GLY A 123 12.27 3.83 2.94
N LYS A 124 13.14 4.14 3.91
CA LYS A 124 13.01 5.32 4.80
C LYS A 124 13.79 6.52 4.30
N GLU A 125 14.76 6.28 3.44
CA GLU A 125 15.51 7.31 2.75
C GLU A 125 14.68 7.96 1.63
N PRO A 126 14.94 9.24 1.30
CA PRO A 126 14.24 9.92 0.21
C PRO A 126 14.43 9.21 -1.13
N ALA A 127 13.34 9.08 -1.89
CA ALA A 127 13.35 8.54 -3.24
C ALA A 127 12.57 9.46 -4.21
N PRO A 128 13.05 9.64 -5.46
CA PRO A 128 12.24 10.20 -6.53
C PRO A 128 10.90 9.47 -6.66
N PHE A 129 9.86 10.22 -7.02
CA PHE A 129 8.53 9.65 -7.22
C PHE A 129 7.78 10.27 -8.38
N GLU A 130 6.84 9.49 -8.90
CA GLU A 130 5.78 9.97 -9.79
C GLU A 130 4.44 9.82 -9.06
N LEU A 131 3.68 10.90 -9.03
CA LEU A 131 2.39 11.01 -8.36
C LEU A 131 1.29 11.26 -9.39
N THR A 132 0.17 10.57 -9.23
CA THR A 132 -1.12 10.94 -9.84
C THR A 132 -2.15 11.10 -8.72
N PRO A 133 -3.35 11.65 -8.98
CA PRO A 133 -4.42 11.65 -7.99
C PRO A 133 -4.78 10.28 -7.40
N ALA A 134 -4.49 9.17 -8.09
CA ALA A 134 -4.88 7.82 -7.70
C ALA A 134 -3.71 6.85 -7.44
N SER A 135 -2.46 7.33 -7.51
CA SER A 135 -1.28 6.48 -7.29
C SER A 135 -0.04 7.28 -6.95
N VAL A 136 0.91 6.66 -6.28
CA VAL A 136 2.29 7.16 -6.19
C VAL A 136 3.27 6.01 -6.41
N SER A 137 4.31 6.26 -7.19
CA SER A 137 5.37 5.30 -7.51
C SER A 137 6.71 5.89 -7.13
N PHE A 138 7.36 5.29 -6.14
CA PHE A 138 8.73 5.64 -5.77
C PHE A 138 9.72 4.72 -6.49
N ILE A 139 10.82 5.30 -6.95
CA ILE A 139 11.89 4.58 -7.63
C ILE A 139 13.22 4.91 -6.96
N GLN A 140 13.98 3.88 -6.63
CA GLN A 140 15.30 4.04 -6.05
C GLN A 140 16.30 3.09 -6.70
N GLU A 141 17.34 3.68 -7.29
CA GLU A 141 18.49 2.96 -7.79
C GLU A 141 19.53 2.81 -6.67
N LYS A 142 19.98 1.58 -6.45
CA LYS A 142 21.13 1.25 -5.61
C LYS A 142 22.15 0.51 -6.45
N GLU A 143 23.39 0.45 -5.98
CA GLU A 143 24.52 -0.13 -6.71
C GLU A 143 24.24 -1.55 -7.25
N ASN A 144 23.54 -2.39 -6.48
CA ASN A 144 23.34 -3.81 -6.80
C ASN A 144 21.87 -4.19 -7.02
N PHE A 145 20.95 -3.24 -6.85
CA PHE A 145 19.53 -3.49 -7.06
C PHE A 145 18.74 -2.23 -7.35
N HIS A 146 17.65 -2.39 -8.07
CA HIS A 146 16.60 -1.41 -8.25
C HIS A 146 15.44 -1.74 -7.31
N LEU A 147 14.96 -0.74 -6.56
CA LEU A 147 13.80 -0.84 -5.69
C LEU A 147 12.69 0.07 -6.20
N LYS A 148 11.50 -0.49 -6.34
CA LYS A 148 10.29 0.25 -6.70
C LYS A 148 9.17 -0.05 -5.73
N ALA A 149 8.47 0.99 -5.28
CA ALA A 149 7.27 0.88 -4.45
C ALA A 149 6.12 1.64 -5.13
N ASP A 150 5.15 0.89 -5.66
CA ASP A 150 3.95 1.41 -6.30
C ASP A 150 2.74 1.29 -5.36
N TYR A 151 2.13 2.42 -5.02
CA TYR A 151 0.87 2.52 -4.29
C TYR A 151 -0.25 2.88 -5.26
N ARG A 152 -1.31 2.07 -5.28
CA ARG A 152 -2.51 2.30 -6.11
C ARG A 152 -3.77 2.23 -5.26
N PHE A 153 -4.61 3.26 -5.31
CA PHE A 153 -5.81 3.35 -4.48
C PHE A 153 -7.04 2.85 -5.24
N CYS A 154 -7.81 1.94 -4.62
CA CYS A 154 -9.06 1.47 -5.19
C CYS A 154 -10.09 2.60 -5.16
N GLN A 155 -10.69 2.92 -6.30
CA GLN A 155 -11.66 4.02 -6.41
C GLN A 155 -13.03 3.68 -5.81
N ASN A 156 -13.34 2.40 -5.63
CA ASN A 156 -14.63 1.90 -5.18
C ASN A 156 -14.53 0.93 -3.98
N LYS A 157 -13.36 0.85 -3.33
CA LYS A 157 -13.13 -0.02 -2.16
C LYS A 157 -12.23 0.68 -1.15
N PRO A 158 -12.39 0.43 0.17
CA PRO A 158 -11.50 0.92 1.22
C PRO A 158 -10.19 0.13 1.27
N ALA A 159 -9.46 0.12 0.16
CA ALA A 159 -8.25 -0.66 -0.01
C ALA A 159 -7.26 0.03 -0.94
N MET A 160 -5.97 -0.16 -0.66
CA MET A 160 -4.88 0.20 -1.55
C MET A 160 -4.04 -1.03 -1.85
N ILE A 161 -3.39 -1.03 -3.00
CA ILE A 161 -2.44 -2.06 -3.41
C ILE A 161 -1.04 -1.45 -3.34
N LEU A 162 -0.18 -2.05 -2.53
CA LEU A 162 1.25 -1.79 -2.52
C LEU A 162 1.96 -2.91 -3.30
N THR A 163 2.65 -2.55 -4.38
CA THR A 163 3.54 -3.45 -5.11
C THR A 163 4.98 -3.06 -4.84
N ILE A 164 5.77 -3.97 -4.27
CA ILE A 164 7.20 -3.79 -4.05
C ILE A 164 7.94 -4.65 -5.08
N GLN A 165 8.79 -4.02 -5.89
CA GLN A 165 9.64 -4.71 -6.85
C GLN A 165 11.09 -4.50 -6.47
N ILE A 166 11.83 -5.60 -6.38
CA ILE A 166 13.27 -5.60 -6.13
C ILE A 166 13.91 -6.35 -7.28
N MET A 167 14.72 -5.66 -8.07
CA MET A 167 15.38 -6.21 -9.24
C MET A 167 16.88 -6.17 -9.04
N ASN A 168 17.53 -7.33 -9.13
CA ASN A 168 18.98 -7.41 -9.14
C ASN A 168 19.53 -6.74 -10.40
N THR A 169 20.43 -5.77 -10.23
CA THR A 169 21.08 -5.05 -11.33
C THR A 169 22.56 -5.43 -11.47
N SER A 170 23.07 -6.30 -10.59
CA SER A 170 24.43 -6.81 -10.68
C SER A 170 24.59 -7.87 -11.78
N ASP A 171 25.83 -8.16 -12.12
CA ASP A 171 26.24 -9.24 -13.03
C ASP A 171 26.18 -10.64 -12.39
N LYS A 172 25.92 -10.72 -11.08
CA LYS A 172 25.89 -11.95 -10.30
C LYS A 172 24.47 -12.39 -10.02
N THR A 173 24.26 -13.70 -9.92
CA THR A 173 23.03 -14.24 -9.34
C THR A 173 23.13 -14.13 -7.82
N GLU A 174 22.27 -13.32 -7.21
CA GLU A 174 22.19 -13.16 -5.77
C GLU A 174 20.82 -13.57 -5.22
N LYS A 175 20.80 -14.03 -3.98
CA LYS A 175 19.58 -14.35 -3.25
C LYS A 175 19.09 -13.10 -2.51
N PHE A 176 17.84 -12.71 -2.74
CA PHE A 176 17.20 -11.59 -2.09
C PHE A 176 16.20 -12.08 -1.04
N GLU A 177 16.33 -11.57 0.19
CA GLU A 177 15.38 -11.81 1.28
C GLU A 177 14.79 -10.49 1.74
N PHE A 178 13.55 -10.24 1.31
CA PHE A 178 12.77 -9.08 1.75
C PHE A 178 11.92 -9.47 2.95
N SER A 179 11.91 -8.60 3.97
CA SER A 179 10.98 -8.70 5.08
C SER A 179 10.27 -7.38 5.34
N THR A 180 8.96 -7.44 5.53
CA THR A 180 8.15 -6.29 5.96
C THR A 180 7.52 -6.57 7.31
N HIS A 181 7.50 -5.53 8.14
CA HIS A 181 6.90 -5.53 9.46
C HIS A 181 5.85 -4.41 9.50
N PHE A 182 4.56 -4.77 9.43
CA PHE A 182 3.46 -3.80 9.39
C PHE A 182 2.77 -3.72 10.75
N ASN A 183 2.62 -2.51 11.27
CA ASN A 183 1.91 -2.26 12.53
C ASN A 183 0.47 -1.85 12.22
N THR A 184 -0.49 -2.58 12.79
CA THR A 184 -1.91 -2.44 12.46
C THR A 184 -2.70 -1.67 13.51
N ALA A 185 -2.05 -1.20 14.59
CA ALA A 185 -2.72 -0.38 15.58
C ALA A 185 -3.36 0.85 14.93
N ILE A 186 -4.65 1.08 15.22
CA ILE A 186 -5.41 2.19 14.65
C ILE A 186 -5.54 3.34 15.66
N ARG A 187 -5.90 4.50 15.13
CA ARG A 187 -6.28 5.69 15.87
C ARG A 187 -7.56 6.25 15.27
N THR A 188 -8.54 6.49 16.10
CA THR A 188 -9.82 7.09 15.69
C THR A 188 -9.63 8.59 15.43
N CYS A 189 -10.34 9.14 14.44
CA CYS A 189 -10.16 10.56 14.08
C CYS A 189 -10.81 11.55 15.06
N HIS A 190 -11.77 11.12 15.89
CA HIS A 190 -12.46 12.00 16.83
C HIS A 190 -11.78 12.09 18.19
N THR A 191 -11.35 10.96 18.77
CA THR A 191 -10.72 10.94 20.11
C THR A 191 -9.20 10.92 20.05
N PHE A 192 -8.61 10.68 18.86
CA PHE A 192 -7.17 10.48 18.66
C PHE A 192 -6.59 9.37 19.54
N GLN A 193 -7.46 8.51 20.08
CA GLN A 193 -7.07 7.44 20.99
C GLN A 193 -6.43 6.30 20.20
N PRO A 194 -5.21 5.87 20.56
CA PRO A 194 -4.62 4.68 19.97
C PRO A 194 -5.34 3.43 20.47
N ILE A 195 -5.71 2.57 19.53
CA ILE A 195 -6.29 1.25 19.77
C ILE A 195 -5.30 0.22 19.24
N ASN A 196 -4.62 -0.45 20.16
CA ASN A 196 -3.55 -1.40 19.87
C ASN A 196 -3.90 -2.83 20.28
N ARG A 197 -5.19 -3.12 20.49
CA ARG A 197 -5.69 -4.47 20.74
C ARG A 197 -6.68 -4.82 19.66
N ALA A 198 -6.40 -5.90 18.95
CA ALA A 198 -7.30 -6.48 17.97
C ALA A 198 -7.32 -7.98 18.17
N ALA A 199 -8.47 -8.62 17.94
CA ALA A 199 -8.49 -10.05 17.70
C ALA A 199 -7.91 -10.28 16.30
N SER A 200 -6.85 -11.08 16.20
CA SER A 200 -6.11 -11.26 14.95
C SER A 200 -6.19 -12.70 14.46
N ILE A 201 -6.43 -12.87 13.16
CA ILE A 201 -6.53 -14.16 12.49
C ILE A 201 -5.65 -14.12 11.25
N LEU A 202 -4.87 -15.17 11.03
CA LEU A 202 -4.10 -15.37 9.79
C LEU A 202 -4.70 -16.56 9.05
N GLU A 203 -5.33 -16.28 7.90
CA GLU A 203 -5.92 -17.27 7.02
C GLU A 203 -5.17 -17.27 5.70
N GLU A 204 -4.51 -18.38 5.38
CA GLU A 204 -3.66 -18.51 4.19
C GLU A 204 -2.60 -17.39 4.10
N SER A 205 -2.82 -16.41 3.21
CA SER A 205 -1.96 -15.27 2.94
C SER A 205 -2.60 -13.93 3.34
N THR A 206 -3.67 -13.97 4.14
CA THR A 206 -4.40 -12.79 4.62
C THR A 206 -4.43 -12.74 6.13
N ALA A 207 -3.95 -11.63 6.69
CA ALA A 207 -4.09 -11.31 8.11
C ALA A 207 -5.29 -10.37 8.29
N TYR A 208 -6.14 -10.66 9.27
CA TYR A 208 -7.28 -9.86 9.70
C TYR A 208 -7.07 -9.37 11.13
N PHE A 209 -7.46 -8.14 11.42
CA PHE A 209 -7.35 -7.48 12.71
C PHE A 209 -8.70 -6.83 13.05
N HIS A 210 -9.43 -7.46 13.96
CA HIS A 210 -10.76 -7.04 14.39
C HIS A 210 -10.67 -6.17 15.64
N PHE A 211 -11.00 -4.89 15.50
CA PHE A 211 -11.14 -3.94 16.60
C PHE A 211 -12.58 -3.99 17.11
N GLN A 212 -12.76 -4.05 18.43
CA GLN A 212 -14.09 -4.24 19.05
C GLN A 212 -14.65 -2.93 19.62
N GLU A 213 -13.85 -1.88 19.64
CA GLU A 213 -14.17 -0.59 20.20
C GLU A 213 -15.25 0.14 19.37
N ASP A 214 -16.28 0.64 20.04
CA ASP A 214 -17.38 1.39 19.42
C ASP A 214 -16.87 2.64 18.67
N ASP A 215 -15.89 3.34 19.24
CA ASP A 215 -15.26 4.52 18.63
C ASP A 215 -14.54 4.19 17.31
N ALA A 216 -14.09 2.94 17.13
CA ALA A 216 -13.51 2.46 15.88
C ALA A 216 -14.57 1.99 14.88
N GLY A 217 -15.84 1.93 15.28
CA GLY A 217 -16.92 1.38 14.47
C GLY A 217 -16.78 -0.12 14.22
N HIS A 218 -16.20 -0.86 15.17
CA HIS A 218 -15.85 -2.28 15.03
C HIS A 218 -15.03 -2.58 13.75
N ALA A 219 -14.06 -1.71 13.44
CA ALA A 219 -13.28 -1.80 12.22
C ALA A 219 -12.53 -3.12 12.07
N VAL A 220 -12.39 -3.57 10.83
CA VAL A 220 -11.51 -4.68 10.46
C VAL A 220 -10.44 -4.17 9.51
N VAL A 221 -9.19 -4.25 9.93
CA VAL A 221 -8.03 -4.02 9.06
C VAL A 221 -7.59 -5.37 8.51
N PHE A 222 -7.26 -5.44 7.22
CA PHE A 222 -6.71 -6.64 6.62
C PHE A 222 -5.45 -6.35 5.82
N VAL A 223 -4.54 -7.32 5.77
CA VAL A 223 -3.35 -7.32 4.93
C VAL A 223 -3.33 -8.62 4.15
N ALA A 224 -3.51 -8.53 2.84
CA ALA A 224 -3.53 -9.69 1.95
C ALA A 224 -2.30 -9.67 1.04
N ASN A 225 -1.54 -10.77 1.00
CA ASN A 225 -0.45 -10.92 0.04
C ASN A 225 -0.97 -11.47 -1.30
N GLY A 226 -1.08 -10.59 -2.29
CA GLY A 226 -1.35 -10.96 -3.69
C GLY A 226 -0.10 -11.20 -4.54
N GLY A 227 1.09 -11.09 -3.94
CA GLY A 227 2.37 -11.31 -4.61
C GLY A 227 2.88 -12.74 -4.43
N ASP A 228 4.20 -12.87 -4.50
CA ASP A 228 4.85 -14.16 -4.29
C ASP A 228 4.63 -14.68 -2.86
N ARG A 229 4.51 -16.01 -2.73
CA ARG A 229 4.24 -16.66 -1.44
C ARG A 229 5.37 -16.41 -0.43
N PRO A 230 5.06 -15.98 0.81
CA PRO A 230 6.06 -15.82 1.85
C PRO A 230 6.55 -17.17 2.38
N ILE A 231 7.80 -17.22 2.84
CA ILE A 231 8.30 -18.35 3.65
C ILE A 231 7.66 -18.34 5.03
N GLU A 232 7.52 -17.16 5.60
CA GLU A 232 7.03 -17.00 6.97
C GLU A 232 6.04 -15.84 7.01
N SER A 233 4.92 -16.05 7.70
CA SER A 233 3.93 -15.03 8.03
C SER A 233 3.52 -15.24 9.47
N THR A 234 3.76 -14.25 10.32
CA THR A 234 3.45 -14.34 11.74
C THR A 234 2.67 -13.13 12.21
N LEU A 235 1.74 -13.39 13.11
CA LEU A 235 1.09 -12.38 13.93
C LEU A 235 1.83 -12.32 15.26
N SER A 236 2.30 -11.14 15.64
CA SER A 236 2.78 -10.92 16.99
C SER A 236 1.60 -10.52 17.86
N ASN A 237 1.47 -11.19 19.01
CA ASN A 237 0.52 -10.79 20.03
C ASN A 237 0.88 -9.40 20.61
N PRO A 238 -0.11 -8.61 21.06
CA PRO A 238 0.12 -7.39 21.82
C PRO A 238 0.88 -7.60 23.15
#